data_AF-A0A401HBP4-F1
#
_entry.id   AF-A0A401HBP4-F1
#
_cell.length_a   1.000
_cell.length_b   1.000
_cell.length_c   1.000
_cell.angle_alpha   90.00
_cell.angle_beta   90.00
_cell.angle_gamma   90.00
#
_symmetry.space_group_name_H-M   'P 1'
#
loop_
_entity.id
_entity.type
_entity.pdbx_description
1 polymer ?
#
loop_
_entity_poly.entity_id
_entity_poly.type
_entity_poly.pdbx_seq_one_letter_code
_entity_poly.pdbx_strand_id
1 'polypeptide(L)' 'LTVPRGSVYGVVGPNGAGKTTLFRTLLGLYRADRGRVAILGEPVDRADASLFRRVAYLPEDGEPYRNM' A
#
# COMPACT_ATOMS: atom_id res chain seq x y z
N LEU A 1 12.98 2.02 -4.01
CA LEU A 1 12.63 0.59 -4.06
C LEU A 1 11.74 0.37 -5.26
N THR A 2 11.97 -0.69 -6.04
CA THR A 2 11.14 -1.05 -7.20
C THR A 2 10.78 -2.53 -7.08
N VAL A 3 9.50 -2.85 -7.26
CA VAL A 3 8.99 -4.23 -7.26
C VAL A 3 8.60 -4.58 -8.69
N PRO A 4 9.38 -5.42 -9.40
CA PRO A 4 9.07 -5.80 -10.78
C PRO A 4 7.75 -6.57 -10.90
N ARG A 5 7.08 -6.48 -12.05
CA ARG A 5 5.88 -7.28 -12.32
C ARG A 5 6.21 -8.78 -12.25
N GLY A 6 5.31 -9.57 -11.65
CA GLY A 6 5.45 -11.03 -11.55
C GLY A 6 6.34 -11.51 -10.40
N SER A 7 6.70 -10.61 -9.48
CA SER A 7 7.55 -10.92 -8.34
C SER A 7 6.77 -10.94 -7.02
N VAL A 8 7.36 -11.58 -6.01
CA VAL A 8 6.87 -11.59 -4.63
C VAL A 8 7.99 -11.06 -3.72
N TYR A 9 7.66 -10.07 -2.89
CA TYR A 9 8.60 -9.44 -1.95
C TYR A 9 8.03 -9.45 -0.54
N GLY A 10 8.90 -9.71 0.44
CA GLY A 10 8.61 -9.55 1.86
C GLY A 10 9.20 -8.24 2.39
N VAL A 11 8.42 -7.48 3.15
CA VAL A 11 8.89 -6.34 3.94
C VAL A 11 9.03 -6.78 5.38
N VAL A 12 10.27 -6.87 5.89
CA VAL A 12 10.58 -7.40 7.23
C VAL A 12 11.21 -6.31 8.10
N GLY A 13 10.85 -6.29 9.37
CA GLY A 13 11.39 -5.36 10.37
C GLY A 13 10.62 -5.47 11.69
N PRO A 14 11.13 -4.89 12.79
CA PRO A 14 10.48 -4.95 14.09
C PRO A 14 9.11 -4.24 14.11
N ASN A 15 8.35 -4.44 15.17
CA ASN A 15 7.12 -3.67 15.42
C ASN A 15 7.47 -2.18 15.52
N GLY A 16 6.64 -1.32 14.92
CA GLY A 16 6.93 0.11 14.83
C GLY A 16 7.90 0.52 13.72
N ALA A 17 8.52 -0.40 12.98
CA ALA A 17 9.43 -0.06 11.86
C ALA A 17 8.74 0.62 10.65
N GLY A 18 7.42 0.81 10.70
CA GLY A 18 6.68 1.52 9.65
C GLY A 18 6.17 0.65 8.49
N LYS A 19 6.14 -0.69 8.63
CA LYS A 19 5.63 -1.61 7.58
C LYS A 19 4.18 -1.29 7.19
N THR A 20 3.30 -1.17 8.18
CA THR A 20 1.88 -0.83 7.95
C THR A 20 1.74 0.58 7.35
N THR A 21 2.53 1.53 7.83
CA THR A 21 2.59 2.89 7.26
C THR A 21 3.01 2.86 5.79
N LEU A 22 4.04 2.08 5.43
CA LEU A 22 4.48 1.88 4.06
C LEU A 22 3.32 1.38 3.18
N PHE A 23 2.64 0.30 3.57
CA PHE A 23 1.52 -0.24 2.79
C PHE A 23 0.36 0.75 2.67
N ARG A 24 -0.01 1.46 3.75
CA ARG A 24 -1.06 2.49 3.71
C ARG A 24 -0.68 3.65 2.79
N THR A 25 0.58 4.07 2.77
CA THR A 25 1.07 5.08 1.82
C THR A 25 1.05 4.59 0.38
N LEU A 26 1.43 3.33 0.13
CA LEU A 26 1.29 2.71 -1.20
C LEU A 26 -0.16 2.73 -1.68
N LEU A 27 -1.11 2.42 -0.80
CA LEU A 27 -2.54 2.39 -1.11
C LEU A 27 -3.19 3.79 -1.17
N GLY A 28 -2.41 4.87 -1.04
CA GLY A 28 -2.94 6.23 -1.03
C GLY A 28 -3.78 6.58 0.21
N LEU A 29 -3.82 5.68 1.21
CA LEU A 29 -4.52 5.92 2.47
C LEU A 29 -3.81 6.98 3.31
N TYR A 30 -2.47 7.01 3.22
CA TYR A 30 -1.62 8.05 3.81
C TYR A 30 -0.85 8.80 2.72
N ARG A 31 -0.65 10.10 2.90
CA ARG A 31 0.20 10.91 2.03
C ARG A 31 1.66 10.78 2.47
N ALA A 32 2.56 10.58 1.52
CA ALA A 32 3.99 10.62 1.80
C ALA A 32 4.43 12.05 2.11
N ASP A 33 5.18 12.25 3.19
CA ASP A 33 5.73 13.56 3.55
C ASP A 33 6.77 14.05 2.52
N ARG A 34 7.55 13.11 1.97
CA ARG A 34 8.58 13.34 0.95
C ARG A 34 8.67 12.15 0.01
N GLY A 35 9.25 12.38 -1.18
CA GLY A 35 9.44 11.36 -2.20
C GLY A 35 8.18 11.13 -3.03
N ARG A 36 8.16 10.01 -3.76
CA ARG A 36 7.06 9.65 -4.65
C ARG A 36 6.78 8.15 -4.56
N VAL A 37 5.53 7.80 -4.82
CA VAL A 37 5.06 6.43 -4.87
C VAL A 37 4.24 6.23 -6.13
N ALA A 38 4.46 5.10 -6.79
CA ALA A 38 3.68 4.70 -7.95
C ALA A 38 3.29 3.23 -7.84
N ILE A 39 2.07 2.92 -8.26
CA ILE A 39 1.58 1.55 -8.42
C ILE A 39 1.26 1.33 -9.89
N LEU A 40 1.73 0.22 -10.46
CA LEU A 40 1.49 -0.13 -11.87
C LEU A 40 1.93 0.97 -12.86
N GLY A 41 2.93 1.77 -12.48
CA GLY A 41 3.45 2.90 -13.28
C GLY A 41 2.72 4.23 -13.06
N GLU A 42 1.65 4.24 -12.27
CA GLU A 42 0.81 5.42 -12.04
C GLU A 42 1.13 6.07 -10.68
N PRO A 43 1.40 7.39 -10.62
CA PRO A 43 1.60 8.10 -9.36
C PRO A 43 0.36 8.04 -8.48
N VAL A 44 0.52 7.59 -7.23
CA VAL A 44 -0.59 7.38 -6.28
C VAL A 44 -1.30 8.68 -5.91
N ASP A 45 -0.58 9.80 -5.85
CA ASP A 45 -1.11 11.13 -5.51
C ASP A 45 -1.98 11.76 -6.61
N ARG A 46 -1.99 11.17 -7.81
CA ARG A 46 -2.78 11.61 -8.97
C ARG A 46 -3.70 10.53 -9.52
N ALA A 47 -3.76 9.37 -8.86
CA ALA A 47 -4.52 8.22 -9.30
C ALA A 47 -6.01 8.41 -9.03
N ASP A 48 -6.83 7.91 -9.94
CA ASP A 48 -8.27 7.78 -9.72
C ASP A 48 -8.64 6.39 -9.15
N ALA A 49 -9.93 6.17 -8.93
CA ALA A 49 -10.43 4.90 -8.40
C ALA A 49 -10.10 3.67 -9.29
N SER A 50 -9.78 3.85 -10.57
CA SER A 50 -9.45 2.75 -11.47
C SER A 50 -8.14 2.05 -11.12
N LEU A 51 -7.15 2.78 -10.59
CA LEU A 51 -5.90 2.21 -10.14
C LEU A 51 -6.15 1.22 -8.99
N PHE A 52 -6.91 1.66 -7.99
CA PHE A 52 -7.14 0.87 -6.78
C PHE A 52 -8.07 -0.33 -7.01
N ARG A 53 -8.92 -0.30 -8.05
CA ARG A 53 -9.68 -1.49 -8.48
C ARG A 53 -8.80 -2.66 -8.92
N ARG A 54 -7.51 -2.43 -9.20
CA ARG A 54 -6.53 -3.45 -9.60
C ARG A 54 -5.65 -3.91 -8.44
N VAL A 55 -5.91 -3.41 -7.23
CA VAL A 55 -5.09 -3.66 -6.04
C VAL A 55 -5.97 -4.24 -4.94
N ALA A 56 -5.52 -5.33 -4.32
CA ALA A 56 -6.15 -5.90 -3.13
C ALA A 56 -5.23 -5.68 -1.92
N TYR A 57 -5.83 -5.36 -0.77
CA TYR A 57 -5.13 -5.20 0.49
C TYR A 57 -5.83 -6.01 1.58
N LEU A 58 -5.06 -6.85 2.27
CA LEU A 58 -5.49 -7.60 3.44
C LEU A 58 -4.83 -6.97 4.68
N PRO A 59 -5.58 -6.25 5.53
CA PRO A 59 -5.05 -5.72 6.78
C PRO A 59 -4.75 -6.84 7.78
N GLU A 60 -3.83 -6.56 8.72
CA GLU A 60 -3.44 -7.48 9.80
C GLU A 60 -4.64 -7.83 10.70
N ASP A 61 -5.40 -6.82 11.11
CA ASP A 61 -6.66 -6.99 11.85
C ASP A 61 -7.80 -7.23 10.84
N GLY A 62 -7.82 -8.43 10.27
CA GLY A 62 -8.74 -8.85 9.21
C GLY A 62 -10.18 -9.09 9.68
N GLU A 63 -10.81 -8.15 10.39
CA GLU A 63 -12.24 -8.25 10.71
C GLU A 63 -13.11 -7.35 9.82
N PRO A 64 -13.65 -7.89 8.71
CA PRO A 64 -14.57 -7.14 7.84
C PRO A 64 -15.93 -6.81 8.49
N TYR A 65 -16.26 -7.32 9.69
CA TYR A 65 -17.60 -7.22 10.28
C TYR A 65 -17.69 -7.02 11.81
N ARG A 66 -16.64 -6.57 12.50
CA ARG A 66 -16.65 -6.50 13.98
C ARG A 66 -17.65 -5.49 14.59
N ASN A 67 -18.24 -4.62 13.78
CA ASN A 67 -19.18 -3.56 14.20
C ASN A 67 -20.49 -3.54 13.38
N MET A 68 -20.93 -4.66 12.81
CA MET A 68 -22.31 -4.80 12.30
C MET A 68 -23.13 -5.72 13.20
#